data_AF-X1GP77-F1
#
_entry.id   AF-X1GP77-F1
#
_cell.length_a   1.000
_cell.length_b   1.000
_cell.length_c   1.000
_cell.angle_alpha   90.00
_cell.angle_beta   90.00
_cell.angle_gamma   90.00
#
_symmetry.space_group_name_H-M   'P 1'
#
loop_
_entity.id
_entity.type
_entity.pdbx_description
1 polymer ?
#
loop_
_entity_poly.entity_id
_entity_poly.type
_entity_poly.pdbx_seq_one_letter_code
_entity_poly.pdbx_strand_id
1 'polypeptide(L)'
;ANRNIEDARFSDLFSGEEVRDAAHLDLSRVQMFFFTIVIVVAYAAAIGTMLSSDAIKIEAFPDLQQGMVALLGISHAGYLTKKAIPHPESE
;
A
#
# COMPACT_ATOMS: atom_id res chain seq x y z
N ALA A 1 -20.69 -8.59 5.70
CA ALA A 1 -20.10 -8.05 6.94
C ALA A 1 -19.49 -9.19 7.72
N ASN A 2 -18.26 -8.99 8.15
CA ASN A 2 -17.46 -9.98 8.87
C ASN A 2 -17.82 -9.90 10.37
N ARG A 3 -18.51 -10.92 10.90
CA ARG A 3 -19.14 -10.86 12.24
C ARG A 3 -18.29 -11.46 13.35
N ASN A 4 -17.29 -12.29 13.00
CA ASN A 4 -16.39 -12.96 13.93
C ASN A 4 -14.93 -12.84 13.46
N ILE A 5 -13.95 -12.98 14.36
CA ILE A 5 -12.51 -12.88 14.00
C ILE A 5 -12.13 -13.94 12.94
N GLU A 6 -12.77 -15.10 12.99
CA GLU A 6 -12.53 -16.25 12.10
C GLU A 6 -12.98 -16.00 10.65
N ASP A 7 -13.87 -15.03 10.45
CA ASP A 7 -14.43 -14.67 9.14
C ASP A 7 -13.52 -13.66 8.38
N ALA A 8 -12.39 -13.24 8.99
CA ALA A 8 -11.37 -12.35 8.42
C ALA A 8 -10.65 -12.96 7.22
N ARG A 9 -10.72 -12.27 6.08
CA ARG A 9 -10.09 -12.68 4.84
C ARG A 9 -9.12 -11.62 4.34
N PHE A 10 -8.05 -12.06 3.65
CA PHE A 10 -7.12 -11.17 2.96
C PHE A 10 -7.82 -10.23 1.96
N SER A 11 -8.91 -10.68 1.35
CA SER A 11 -9.74 -9.86 0.46
C SER A 11 -10.33 -8.63 1.15
N ASP A 12 -10.59 -8.70 2.46
CA ASP A 12 -11.21 -7.63 3.22
C ASP A 12 -10.27 -6.41 3.34
N LEU A 13 -8.95 -6.60 3.18
CA LEU A 13 -7.96 -5.50 3.07
C LEU A 13 -8.19 -4.63 1.83
N PHE A 14 -8.83 -5.19 0.80
CA PHE A 14 -9.10 -4.54 -0.48
C PHE A 14 -10.56 -4.11 -0.62
N SER A 15 -11.42 -4.45 0.34
CA SER A 15 -12.84 -4.08 0.33
C SER A 15 -13.09 -2.69 0.91
N GLY A 16 -14.22 -2.08 0.54
CA GLY A 16 -14.64 -0.78 1.07
C GLY A 16 -14.80 -0.76 2.60
N GLU A 17 -14.56 0.40 3.22
CA GLU A 17 -14.60 0.58 4.69
C GLU A 17 -16.02 0.74 5.25
N GLU A 18 -16.98 1.15 4.40
CA GLU A 18 -18.37 1.40 4.80
C GLU A 18 -19.25 0.17 4.65
N VAL A 19 -20.28 0.04 5.50
CA VAL A 19 -21.25 -1.07 5.45
C VAL A 19 -21.90 -1.22 4.07
N ARG A 20 -22.07 -0.11 3.34
CA ARG A 20 -22.61 -0.08 1.97
C ARG A 20 -21.64 -0.57 0.90
N ASP A 21 -20.33 -0.46 1.13
CA ASP A 21 -19.29 -0.74 0.14
C ASP A 21 -18.36 -1.91 0.54
N ALA A 22 -18.60 -2.51 1.71
CA ALA A 22 -17.83 -3.63 2.25
C ALA A 22 -17.88 -4.91 1.40
N ALA A 23 -18.83 -5.02 0.47
CA ALA A 23 -18.91 -6.13 -0.50
C ALA A 23 -18.18 -5.85 -1.81
N HIS A 24 -17.74 -4.61 -2.05
CA HIS A 24 -17.09 -4.19 -3.28
C HIS A 24 -15.58 -4.00 -3.07
N LEU A 25 -14.83 -4.31 -4.11
CA LEU A 25 -13.39 -4.04 -4.15
C LEU A 25 -13.17 -2.53 -4.31
N ASP A 26 -12.35 -1.98 -3.44
CA ASP A 26 -11.92 -0.60 -3.46
C ASP A 26 -10.69 -0.47 -4.37
N LEU A 27 -10.90 0.02 -5.58
CA LEU A 27 -9.84 0.21 -6.56
C LEU A 27 -8.68 1.06 -6.01
N SER A 28 -8.96 2.05 -5.15
CA SER A 28 -7.92 2.88 -4.54
C SER A 28 -7.02 2.10 -3.58
N ARG A 29 -7.56 1.09 -2.87
CA ARG A 29 -6.76 0.21 -2.01
C ARG A 29 -5.94 -0.77 -2.82
N VAL A 30 -6.52 -1.33 -3.89
CA VAL A 30 -5.79 -2.18 -4.83
C VAL A 30 -4.64 -1.41 -5.46
N GLN A 31 -4.88 -0.16 -5.89
CA GLN A 31 -3.86 0.73 -6.42
C GLN A 31 -2.76 1.01 -5.38
N MET A 32 -3.13 1.31 -4.12
CA MET A 32 -2.16 1.53 -3.04
C MET A 32 -1.27 0.30 -2.83
N PHE A 33 -1.88 -0.87 -2.69
CA PHE A 33 -1.14 -2.11 -2.49
C PHE A 33 -0.24 -2.44 -3.68
N PHE A 34 -0.70 -2.20 -4.91
CA PHE A 34 0.11 -2.38 -6.11
C PHE A 34 1.38 -1.51 -6.07
N PHE A 35 1.24 -0.21 -5.80
CA PHE A 35 2.42 0.67 -5.70
C PHE A 35 3.33 0.30 -4.54
N THR A 36 2.78 -0.16 -3.41
CA THR A 36 3.59 -0.71 -2.31
C THR A 36 4.41 -1.91 -2.76
N ILE A 37 3.82 -2.88 -3.48
CA ILE A 37 4.55 -4.03 -4.01
C ILE A 37 5.65 -3.60 -4.99
N VAL A 38 5.35 -2.69 -5.92
CA VAL A 38 6.32 -2.19 -6.90
C VAL A 38 7.53 -1.57 -6.19
N ILE A 39 7.28 -0.77 -5.15
CA ILE A 39 8.33 -0.12 -4.35
C ILE A 39 9.18 -1.15 -3.59
N VAL A 40 8.55 -2.16 -2.98
CA VAL A 40 9.24 -3.25 -2.27
C VAL A 40 10.13 -4.04 -3.23
N VAL A 41 9.63 -4.40 -4.41
CA VAL A 41 10.42 -5.14 -5.42
C VAL A 41 11.58 -4.32 -5.93
N ALA A 42 11.36 -3.03 -6.24
CA ALA A 42 12.43 -2.13 -6.69
C ALA A 42 13.53 -1.97 -5.62
N TYR A 43 13.14 -1.82 -4.35
CA TYR A 43 14.10 -1.73 -3.24
C TYR A 43 14.86 -3.04 -3.02
N ALA A 44 14.16 -4.18 -3.08
CA ALA A 44 14.79 -5.50 -2.99
C ALA A 44 15.79 -5.74 -4.12
N ALA A 45 15.49 -5.29 -5.35
CA ALA A 45 16.43 -5.34 -6.46
C ALA A 45 17.68 -4.48 -6.19
N ALA A 46 17.53 -3.27 -5.63
CA ALA A 46 18.66 -2.42 -5.25
C ALA A 46 19.53 -3.04 -4.14
N ILE A 47 18.92 -3.75 -3.18
CA ILE A 47 19.67 -4.54 -2.21
C ILE A 47 20.37 -5.72 -2.89
N GLY A 48 19.70 -6.41 -3.81
CA GLY A 48 20.26 -7.54 -4.55
C GLY A 48 21.50 -7.17 -5.36
N THR A 49 21.50 -6.01 -6.03
CA THR A 49 22.69 -5.50 -6.74
C THR A 49 23.81 -5.15 -5.78
N MET A 50 23.49 -4.58 -4.61
CA MET A 50 24.48 -4.29 -3.58
C MET A 50 25.13 -5.57 -3.03
N LEU A 51 24.33 -6.59 -2.72
CA LEU A 51 24.80 -7.88 -2.21
C LEU A 51 25.58 -8.69 -3.27
N SER A 52 25.28 -8.48 -4.55
CA SER A 52 26.00 -9.13 -5.66
C SER A 52 27.29 -8.42 -6.05
N SER A 53 27.55 -7.23 -5.49
CA SER A 53 28.80 -6.52 -5.72
C SER A 53 29.92 -7.11 -4.84
N ASP A 54 31.15 -7.15 -5.35
CA ASP A 54 32.36 -7.56 -4.58
C ASP A 54 32.76 -6.53 -3.51
N ALA A 55 31.83 -5.69 -3.06
CA ALA A 55 32.06 -4.71 -2.01
C ALA A 55 32.39 -5.47 -0.71
N ILE A 56 33.59 -5.23 -0.20
CA ILE A 56 34.13 -5.88 1.01
C ILE A 56 33.30 -5.52 2.26
N LYS A 57 32.52 -4.43 2.20
CA LYS A 57 31.70 -3.97 3.33
C LYS A 57 30.51 -3.14 2.86
N ILE A 58 29.33 -3.46 3.39
CA ILE A 58 28.10 -2.68 3.24
C ILE A 58 28.03 -1.70 4.42
N GLU A 59 28.14 -0.40 4.14
CA GLU A 59 28.14 0.64 5.19
C GLU A 59 26.78 1.31 5.39
N ALA A 60 25.92 1.29 4.36
CA ALA A 60 24.57 1.84 4.41
C ALA A 60 23.68 1.11 3.39
N PHE A 61 22.37 1.08 3.62
CA PHE A 61 21.41 0.59 2.63
C PHE A 61 21.13 1.64 1.55
N PRO A 62 20.59 1.25 0.37
CA PRO A 62 20.20 2.20 -0.65
C PRO A 62 19.23 3.24 -0.10
N ASP A 63 19.44 4.50 -0.43
CA ASP A 63 18.49 5.57 -0.12
C ASP A 63 17.18 5.37 -0.91
N LEU A 64 16.07 5.78 -0.29
CA LEU A 64 14.79 5.84 -0.99
C LEU A 64 14.84 6.97 -2.02
N GLN A 65 14.76 6.61 -3.30
CA GLN A 65 14.77 7.58 -4.38
C GLN A 65 13.53 8.49 -4.30
N GLN A 66 13.70 9.77 -4.63
CA GLN A 66 12.65 10.79 -4.52
C GLN A 66 11.37 10.43 -5.30
N GLY A 67 11.52 9.72 -6.42
CA GLY A 67 10.39 9.19 -7.20
C GLY A 67 9.58 8.10 -6.46
N MET A 68 10.23 7.23 -5.68
CA MET A 68 9.54 6.24 -4.84
C MET A 68 8.75 6.92 -3.72
N VAL A 69 9.33 7.95 -3.11
CA VAL A 69 8.67 8.78 -2.09
C VAL A 69 7.47 9.51 -2.68
N ALA A 70 7.60 10.07 -3.88
CA ALA A 70 6.50 10.73 -4.57
C ALA A 70 5.35 9.78 -4.91
N LEU A 71 5.65 8.56 -5.40
CA LEU A 71 4.64 7.54 -5.68
C LEU A 71 3.92 7.07 -4.41
N LEU A 72 4.66 6.87 -3.31
CA LEU A 72 4.09 6.58 -1.99
C LEU A 72 3.15 7.70 -1.53
N GLY A 73 3.61 8.96 -1.64
CA GLY A 73 2.85 10.14 -1.23
C GLY A 73 1.56 10.31 -2.02
N ILE A 74 1.62 10.26 -3.35
CA ILE A 74 0.44 10.38 -4.23
C ILE A 74 -0.55 9.25 -3.97
N SER A 75 -0.07 8.02 -3.82
CA SER A 75 -0.92 6.86 -3.58
C SER A 75 -1.62 6.90 -2.21
N HIS A 76 -0.91 7.31 -1.15
CA HIS A 76 -1.49 7.46 0.19
C HIS A 76 -2.42 8.69 0.28
N ALA A 77 -2.06 9.80 -0.37
CA ALA A 77 -2.90 11.00 -0.40
C ALA A 77 -4.25 10.72 -1.05
N GLY A 78 -4.29 9.97 -2.15
CA GLY A 78 -5.54 9.55 -2.79
C GLY A 78 -6.48 8.78 -1.85
N TYR A 79 -5.94 7.82 -1.07
CA TYR A 79 -6.71 7.09 -0.07
C TYR A 79 -7.17 7.98 1.09
N LEU A 80 -6.28 8.83 1.63
CA LEU A 80 -6.63 9.73 2.73
C LEU A 80 -7.67 10.78 2.33
N THR A 81 -7.62 11.31 1.11
CA THR A 81 -8.66 12.19 0.58
C THR A 81 -10.01 11.48 0.51
N LYS A 82 -10.05 10.23 0.06
CA LYS A 82 -11.29 9.43 0.05
C LYS A 82 -11.86 9.24 1.46
N LYS A 83 -11.00 9.01 2.46
CA LYS A 83 -11.39 8.80 3.86
C LYS A 83 -11.79 10.09 4.60
N ALA A 84 -11.18 11.22 4.24
CA ALA A 84 -11.39 12.50 4.90
C ALA A 84 -12.69 13.21 4.47
N ILE A 85 -13.30 12.80 3.35
CA ILE A 85 -14.58 13.34 2.91
C ILE A 85 -15.70 12.74 3.77
N PRO A 86 -16.43 13.53 4.57
CA PRO A 86 -17.56 13.04 5.34
C PRO A 86 -18.65 12.52 4.39
N HIS A 87 -19.09 11.29 4.62
CA HIS A 87 -20.23 10.73 3.91
C HIS A 87 -21.49 11.08 4.73
N PRO A 88 -22.49 11.78 4.16
CA PRO A 88 -23.70 12.12 4.90
C PRO A 88 -24.44 10.83 5.30
N GLU A 89 -24.77 10.71 6.59
CA GLU A 89 -25.64 9.65 7.09
C GLU A 89 -26.99 9.77 6.38
N SER A 90 -27.42 8.71 5.69
CA SER A 90 -28.80 8.61 5.24
C SER A 90 -29.69 8.37 6.45
N GLU A 91 -30.60 9.32 6.72
CA GLU A 91 -31.76 9.19 7.63
C GLU A 91 -32.50 7.84 7.51
#